data_AF-A0AAV4CZT8-F1
#
_entry.id   AF-A0AAV4CZT8-F1
#
_cell.length_a   1.000
_cell.length_b   1.000
_cell.length_c   1.000
_cell.angle_alpha   90.00
_cell.angle_beta   90.00
_cell.angle_gamma   90.00
#
_symmetry.space_group_name_H-M   'P 1'
#
loop_
_entity.id
_entity.type
_entity.pdbx_description
1 polymer ?
#
loop_
_entity_poly.entity_id
_entity_poly.type
_entity_poly.pdbx_seq_one_letter_code
_entity_poly.pdbx_strand_id
1 'polypeptide(L)'
;MIPLVKYQEVKKDDVYFVVQNKNNKDRRAQGKRSHFWNVRGAWECNSTSTSYFLQENEKLWSVTYRQTKYCIQVRQNKNYVQVPLNPQPQAEDVLVLSRYYAKHKSGAGYEKRVSFLHSEKFPALAVNEFKGCCPELKHHAYVRTKPQVIDKIKEEVIVKKVGEIYSSNEDVLEGPSNRRQIYNIKARSQTKSQVIPKANFADQVSALEELQHTMPFVKLIVRQYKKVPSVILSTEEQISDRKRFCCPPVTAESTVLGFDKIFNLSNVHDTVSVYKCLAVKRRSTNDHPIFCGPLQYYFMATVKGHVFS
;
A
#
# COMPACT_ATOMS: atom_id res chain seq x y z
N MET A 1 21.55 -17.26 -47.23
CA MET A 1 21.95 -15.86 -46.97
C MET A 1 21.07 -15.37 -45.82
N ILE A 2 21.60 -15.40 -44.59
CA ILE A 2 20.88 -15.02 -43.36
C ILE A 2 21.07 -13.51 -43.18
N PRO A 3 20.01 -12.70 -43.00
CA PRO A 3 20.21 -11.27 -42.84
C PRO A 3 20.84 -11.01 -41.46
N LEU A 4 22.01 -10.36 -41.50
CA LEU A 4 22.68 -9.78 -40.34
C LEU A 4 21.73 -8.79 -39.67
N VAL A 5 21.25 -9.16 -38.47
CA VAL A 5 20.55 -8.25 -37.58
C VAL A 5 21.55 -7.18 -37.14
N LYS A 6 21.32 -5.94 -37.58
CA LYS A 6 22.02 -4.76 -37.05
C LYS A 6 21.83 -4.72 -35.54
N TYR A 7 22.90 -4.95 -34.78
CA TYR A 7 22.99 -4.53 -33.40
C TYR A 7 22.80 -3.00 -33.37
N GLN A 8 21.63 -2.52 -32.94
CA GLN A 8 21.50 -1.15 -32.48
C GLN A 8 22.31 -1.05 -31.19
N GLU A 9 23.44 -0.37 -31.25
CA GLU A 9 24.22 0.01 -30.08
C GLU A 9 23.31 0.77 -29.11
N VAL A 10 22.93 0.12 -28.02
CA VAL A 10 22.17 0.78 -26.96
C VAL A 10 23.09 1.80 -26.31
N LYS A 11 22.86 3.08 -26.60
CA LYS A 11 23.68 4.20 -26.10
C LYS A 11 23.73 4.17 -24.57
N LYS A 12 24.94 4.06 -24.03
CA LYS A 12 25.19 4.07 -22.60
C LYS A 12 25.21 5.52 -22.12
N ASP A 13 24.12 5.97 -21.53
CA ASP A 13 23.96 7.35 -21.08
C ASP A 13 24.24 7.45 -19.57
N ASP A 14 25.51 7.31 -19.19
CA ASP A 14 25.93 7.63 -17.82
C ASP A 14 25.81 9.16 -17.65
N VAL A 15 24.75 9.62 -16.98
CA VAL A 15 24.42 11.04 -16.83
C VAL A 15 24.30 11.43 -15.37
N TYR A 16 24.71 12.66 -15.05
CA TYR A 16 24.49 13.24 -13.72
C TYR A 16 23.92 14.64 -13.80
N PHE A 17 23.16 15.01 -12.78
CA PHE A 17 22.65 16.36 -12.61
C PHE A 17 22.60 16.75 -11.14
N VAL A 18 22.86 18.03 -10.89
CA VAL A 18 22.78 18.64 -9.55
C VAL A 18 21.40 19.28 -9.41
N VAL A 19 20.71 18.97 -8.32
CA VAL A 19 19.39 19.55 -8.02
C VAL A 19 19.37 20.19 -6.65
N GLN A 20 18.52 21.20 -6.52
CA GLN A 20 18.19 21.75 -5.22
C GLN A 20 17.45 20.70 -4.38
N ASN A 21 17.91 20.51 -3.14
CA ASN A 21 17.46 19.46 -2.21
C ASN A 21 16.96 20.05 -0.87
N LYS A 22 16.74 21.36 -0.81
CA LYS A 22 16.21 22.09 0.37
C LYS A 22 14.93 21.44 0.92
N ASN A 23 13.95 21.14 0.08
CA ASN A 23 12.70 20.49 0.51
C ASN A 23 12.95 19.16 1.24
N ASN A 24 13.91 18.35 0.80
CA ASN A 24 14.22 17.11 1.49
C ASN A 24 15.03 17.34 2.77
N LYS A 25 15.84 18.39 2.84
CA LYS A 25 16.52 18.82 4.07
C LYS A 25 15.47 19.19 5.14
N ASP A 26 14.50 20.03 4.78
CA ASP A 26 13.43 20.46 5.68
C ASP A 26 12.55 19.29 6.14
N ARG A 27 12.22 18.36 5.21
CA ARG A 27 11.51 17.12 5.55
C ARG A 27 12.27 16.27 6.57
N ARG A 28 13.58 16.11 6.40
CA ARG A 28 14.41 15.33 7.34
C ARG A 28 14.46 15.98 8.72
N ALA A 29 14.53 17.31 8.79
CA ALA A 29 14.45 18.04 10.07
C ALA A 29 13.13 17.77 10.81
N GLN A 30 12.05 17.49 10.09
CA GLN A 30 10.75 17.09 10.65
C GLN A 30 10.59 15.57 10.85
N GLY A 31 11.67 14.78 10.78
CA GLY A 31 11.62 13.31 10.87
C GLY A 31 10.95 12.61 9.68
N LYS A 32 10.66 13.32 8.59
CA LYS A 32 10.04 12.77 7.37
C LYS A 32 11.11 12.20 6.43
N ARG A 33 10.73 11.17 5.68
CA ARG A 33 11.61 10.56 4.66
C ARG A 33 11.82 11.50 3.46
N SER A 34 13.04 11.48 2.91
CA SER A 34 13.39 12.14 1.65
C SER A 34 12.57 11.59 0.48
N HIS A 35 12.21 12.46 -0.46
CA HIS A 35 11.53 12.12 -1.71
C HIS A 35 12.40 12.55 -2.89
N PHE A 36 12.80 11.58 -3.70
CA PHE A 36 13.55 11.84 -4.94
C PHE A 36 12.65 11.59 -6.15
N TRP A 37 12.74 12.46 -7.15
CA TRP A 37 11.94 12.33 -8.36
C TRP A 37 12.45 11.17 -9.22
N ASN A 38 11.52 10.34 -9.69
CA ASN A 38 11.78 9.33 -10.71
C ASN A 38 11.59 9.98 -12.08
N VAL A 39 12.68 10.06 -12.84
CA VAL A 39 12.69 10.77 -14.13
C VAL A 39 11.89 10.00 -15.18
N ARG A 40 11.96 8.65 -15.16
CA ARG A 40 11.22 7.74 -16.06
C ARG A 40 10.97 6.40 -15.39
N GLY A 41 9.75 5.87 -15.49
CA GLY A 41 9.41 4.50 -15.09
C GLY A 41 9.39 4.19 -13.59
N ALA A 42 9.23 2.90 -13.28
CA ALA A 42 9.15 2.40 -11.91
C ALA A 42 10.54 2.01 -11.39
N TRP A 43 10.85 2.44 -10.18
CA TRP A 43 12.13 2.19 -9.53
C TRP A 43 11.94 1.34 -8.29
N GLU A 44 12.86 0.42 -8.07
CA GLU A 44 12.99 -0.34 -6.85
C GLU A 44 14.05 0.32 -5.98
N CYS A 45 13.59 0.80 -4.82
CA CYS A 45 14.41 1.55 -3.88
C CYS A 45 15.17 0.59 -2.98
N ASN A 46 16.49 0.75 -2.87
CA ASN A 46 17.28 0.11 -1.85
C ASN A 46 17.36 1.00 -0.60
N SER A 47 18.02 0.50 0.45
CA SER A 47 18.34 1.28 1.64
C SER A 47 19.23 2.49 1.31
N THR A 48 19.15 3.51 2.17
CA THR A 48 20.08 4.64 2.11
C THR A 48 21.32 4.29 2.91
N SER A 49 22.50 4.34 2.29
CA SER A 49 23.77 4.19 2.99
C SER A 49 24.28 5.54 3.45
N THR A 50 24.88 5.61 4.63
CA THR A 50 25.49 6.84 5.16
C THR A 50 26.97 6.60 5.42
N SER A 51 27.80 7.56 5.00
CA SER A 51 29.23 7.61 5.24
C SER A 51 29.57 8.87 6.03
N TYR A 52 30.58 8.79 6.88
CA TYR A 52 31.04 9.89 7.71
C TYR A 52 32.47 10.21 7.35
N PHE A 53 32.80 11.50 7.25
CA PHE A 53 34.13 11.97 6.91
C PHE A 53 34.58 13.06 7.87
N LEU A 54 35.85 13.03 8.24
CA LEU A 54 36.52 14.15 8.90
C LEU A 54 37.35 14.91 7.88
N GLN A 55 37.31 16.23 7.95
CA GLN A 55 38.15 17.09 7.13
C GLN A 55 39.29 17.63 8.00
N GLU A 56 40.52 17.30 7.65
CA GLU A 56 41.72 17.75 8.34
C GLU A 56 42.76 18.14 7.29
N ASN A 57 43.28 19.37 7.34
CA ASN A 57 44.28 19.89 6.39
C ASN A 57 43.89 19.65 4.92
N GLU A 58 42.65 20.00 4.57
CA GLU A 58 42.06 19.81 3.23
C GLU A 58 41.91 18.35 2.76
N LYS A 59 42.26 17.37 3.61
CA LYS A 59 42.07 15.94 3.33
C LYS A 59 40.82 15.42 4.02
N LEU A 60 40.10 14.55 3.32
CA LEU A 60 38.94 13.84 3.85
C LEU A 60 39.31 12.43 4.28
N TRP A 61 39.02 12.12 5.54
CA TRP A 61 39.26 10.82 6.15
C TRP A 61 37.93 10.14 6.43
N SER A 62 37.75 8.91 5.93
CA SER A 62 36.54 8.13 6.23
C SER A 62 36.57 7.65 7.67
N VAL A 63 35.48 7.90 8.39
CA VAL A 63 35.27 7.40 9.76
C VAL A 63 33.99 6.59 9.82
N THR A 64 33.87 5.73 10.82
CA THR A 64 32.67 4.93 11.08
C THR A 64 32.05 5.36 12.39
N TYR A 65 30.73 5.51 12.42
CA TYR A 65 29.99 5.81 13.64
C TYR A 65 29.41 4.52 14.22
N ARG A 66 29.86 4.12 15.41
CA ARG A 66 29.40 2.90 16.11
C ARG A 66 29.35 3.15 17.60
N GLN A 67 28.35 2.58 18.28
CA GLN A 67 28.21 2.69 19.74
C GLN A 67 28.39 4.14 20.23
N THR A 68 27.69 5.06 19.57
CA THR A 68 27.70 6.51 19.82
C THR A 68 29.05 7.23 19.69
N LYS A 69 30.09 6.58 19.13
CA LYS A 69 31.43 7.14 18.91
C LYS A 69 31.88 7.06 17.46
N TYR A 70 32.74 7.99 17.06
CA TYR A 70 33.46 7.93 15.79
C TYR A 70 34.73 7.10 15.95
N CYS A 71 34.92 6.17 15.03
CA CYS A 71 36.03 5.21 15.02
C CYS A 71 36.74 5.22 13.67
N ILE A 72 38.04 4.95 13.70
CA ILE A 72 38.87 4.66 12.53
C ILE A 72 39.21 3.16 12.50
N GLN A 73 39.46 2.65 11.30
CA GLN A 73 39.86 1.27 11.11
C GLN A 73 41.39 1.19 11.03
N VAL A 74 42.00 0.57 12.03
CA VAL A 74 43.45 0.42 12.14
C VAL A 74 43.82 -1.05 11.97
N ARG A 75 44.90 -1.32 11.24
CA ARG A 75 45.41 -2.69 11.11
C ARG A 75 46.25 -3.02 12.34
N GLN A 76 45.83 -4.02 13.12
CA GLN A 76 46.56 -4.55 14.27
C GLN A 76 46.69 -6.07 14.13
N ASN A 77 47.91 -6.59 14.22
CA ASN A 77 48.19 -8.03 14.16
C ASN A 77 47.49 -8.74 12.99
N LYS A 78 47.65 -8.21 11.77
CA LYS A 78 47.03 -8.66 10.50
C LYS A 78 45.50 -8.53 10.42
N ASN A 79 44.81 -8.21 11.51
CA ASN A 79 43.37 -7.95 11.53
C ASN A 79 43.07 -6.44 11.48
N TYR A 80 41.87 -6.09 11.05
CA TYR A 80 41.38 -4.71 11.16
C TYR A 80 40.55 -4.55 12.41
N VAL A 81 40.97 -3.65 13.28
CA VAL A 81 40.30 -3.32 14.53
C VAL A 81 39.78 -1.89 14.43
N GLN A 82 38.57 -1.66 14.95
CA GLN A 82 38.01 -0.31 15.03
C GLN A 82 38.42 0.35 16.33
N VAL A 83 39.09 1.48 16.24
CA VAL A 83 39.59 2.25 17.39
C VAL A 83 38.84 3.58 17.46
N PRO A 84 38.22 3.93 18.60
CA PRO A 84 37.56 5.22 18.76
C PRO A 84 38.57 6.36 18.69
N LEU A 85 38.19 7.46 18.05
CA LEU A 85 38.99 8.67 17.98
C LEU A 85 39.16 9.32 19.36
N ASN A 86 40.31 9.94 19.60
CA ASN A 86 40.56 10.75 20.79
C ASN A 86 41.41 11.97 20.41
N PRO A 87 40.92 13.21 20.57
CA PRO A 87 39.57 13.56 21.05
C PRO A 87 38.46 13.12 20.08
N GLN A 88 37.23 12.95 20.59
CA GLN A 88 36.07 12.73 19.73
C GLN A 88 35.73 14.04 19.00
N PRO A 89 35.48 14.00 17.68
CA PRO A 89 35.14 15.19 16.92
C PRO A 89 33.73 15.68 17.29
N GLN A 90 33.50 16.99 17.17
CA GLN A 90 32.16 17.55 17.30
C GLN A 90 31.31 17.19 16.07
N ALA A 91 29.99 17.16 16.22
CA ALA A 91 29.08 16.80 15.13
C ALA A 91 29.22 17.72 13.90
N GLU A 92 29.63 18.97 14.12
CA GLU A 92 29.80 20.01 13.10
C GLU A 92 31.05 19.79 12.22
N ASP A 93 32.03 19.07 12.73
CA ASP A 93 33.30 18.77 12.08
C ASP A 93 33.23 17.50 11.23
N VAL A 94 32.15 16.73 11.40
CA VAL A 94 31.92 15.49 10.66
C VAL A 94 31.01 15.77 9.47
N LEU A 95 31.53 15.55 8.27
CA LEU A 95 30.74 15.56 7.06
C LEU A 95 29.98 14.24 6.90
N VAL A 96 28.66 14.32 6.89
CA VAL A 96 27.79 13.16 6.72
C VAL A 96 27.27 13.13 5.28
N LEU A 97 27.66 12.11 4.52
CA LEU A 97 27.21 11.89 3.15
C LEU A 97 26.25 10.70 3.10
N SER A 98 25.00 10.95 2.72
CA SER A 98 24.05 9.88 2.43
C SER A 98 23.95 9.64 0.94
N ARG A 99 23.84 8.35 0.59
CA ARG A 99 23.64 7.88 -0.78
C ARG A 99 22.41 6.99 -0.82
N TYR A 100 21.44 7.40 -1.61
CA TYR A 100 20.25 6.63 -1.93
C TYR A 100 20.48 5.88 -3.24
N TYR A 101 20.20 4.58 -3.27
CA TYR A 101 20.36 3.75 -4.46
C TYR A 101 19.01 3.21 -4.91
N ALA A 102 18.80 3.16 -6.22
CA ALA A 102 17.62 2.55 -6.82
C ALA A 102 17.97 1.86 -8.13
N LYS A 103 17.25 0.79 -8.46
CA LYS A 103 17.34 0.09 -9.75
C LYS A 103 16.05 0.24 -10.52
N HIS A 104 16.13 0.37 -11.83
CA HIS A 104 14.94 0.47 -12.67
C HIS A 104 14.27 -0.90 -12.78
N LYS A 105 12.95 -1.00 -12.55
CA LYS A 105 12.25 -2.29 -12.50
C LYS A 105 12.24 -3.05 -13.81
N SER A 106 12.18 -2.35 -14.94
CA SER A 106 12.16 -2.98 -16.27
C SER A 106 13.51 -2.97 -16.98
N GLY A 107 14.52 -2.32 -16.40
CA GLY A 107 15.85 -2.18 -17.01
C GLY A 107 16.90 -2.62 -16.00
N ALA A 108 17.23 -3.91 -16.00
CA ALA A 108 18.10 -4.52 -14.99
C ALA A 108 19.48 -3.85 -14.88
N GLY A 109 19.96 -3.21 -15.95
CA GLY A 109 21.21 -2.46 -15.99
C GLY A 109 21.10 -0.96 -15.76
N TYR A 110 19.90 -0.40 -15.53
CA TYR A 110 19.70 1.03 -15.32
C TYR A 110 19.57 1.35 -13.84
N GLU A 111 20.58 2.02 -13.29
CA GLU A 111 20.70 2.30 -11.86
C GLU A 111 20.71 3.80 -11.62
N LYS A 112 20.17 4.20 -10.46
CA LYS A 112 20.16 5.58 -9.99
C LYS A 112 20.83 5.66 -8.63
N ARG A 113 21.71 6.64 -8.46
CA ARG A 113 22.27 7.05 -7.16
C ARG A 113 21.90 8.50 -6.90
N VAL A 114 21.50 8.81 -5.66
CA VAL A 114 21.32 10.19 -5.21
C VAL A 114 22.20 10.44 -4.00
N SER A 115 23.19 11.29 -4.16
CA SER A 115 24.17 11.64 -3.14
C SER A 115 23.87 13.03 -2.57
N PHE A 116 23.82 13.17 -1.25
CA PHE A 116 23.55 14.45 -0.58
C PHE A 116 24.23 14.54 0.78
N LEU A 117 24.69 15.75 1.13
CA LEU A 117 25.34 16.04 2.40
C LEU A 117 24.32 16.46 3.46
N HIS A 118 24.54 16.05 4.71
CA HIS A 118 23.88 16.63 5.88
C HIS A 118 24.86 17.59 6.54
N SER A 119 24.90 18.81 6.04
CA SER A 119 25.72 19.87 6.60
C SER A 119 25.02 21.20 6.41
N GLU A 120 25.14 22.07 7.41
CA GLU A 120 24.73 23.47 7.30
C GLU A 120 25.79 24.32 6.57
N LYS A 121 27.04 23.85 6.53
CA LYS A 121 28.18 24.54 5.88
C LYS A 121 28.05 24.57 4.35
N PHE A 122 27.27 23.65 3.77
CA PHE A 122 27.11 23.51 2.33
C PHE A 122 25.67 23.79 1.88
N PRO A 123 25.49 24.30 0.65
CA PRO A 123 24.16 24.48 0.09
C PRO A 123 23.44 23.13 0.03
N ALA A 124 22.11 23.17 0.21
CA ALA A 124 21.27 21.99 0.27
C ALA A 124 21.09 21.35 -1.11
N LEU A 125 22.15 20.79 -1.68
CA LEU A 125 22.17 20.17 -3.01
C LEU A 125 22.12 18.64 -2.93
N ALA A 126 21.70 18.02 -4.04
CA ALA A 126 21.84 16.59 -4.26
C ALA A 126 22.34 16.33 -5.68
N VAL A 127 23.24 15.37 -5.82
CA VAL A 127 23.71 14.87 -7.12
C VAL A 127 22.92 13.61 -7.45
N ASN A 128 22.20 13.62 -8.57
CA ASN A 128 21.58 12.42 -9.10
C ASN A 128 22.46 11.89 -10.22
N GLU A 129 22.84 10.62 -10.12
CA GLU A 129 23.67 9.93 -11.09
C GLU A 129 22.90 8.74 -11.61
N PHE A 130 22.92 8.55 -12.92
CA PHE A 130 22.29 7.44 -13.61
C PHE A 130 23.37 6.66 -14.33
N LYS A 131 23.28 5.34 -14.24
CA LYS A 131 24.25 4.43 -14.85
C LYS A 131 23.54 3.41 -15.72
N GLY A 132 24.09 3.16 -16.89
CA GLY A 132 23.59 2.16 -17.84
C GLY A 132 22.52 2.69 -18.80
N CYS A 133 21.85 1.79 -19.49
CA CYS A 133 20.96 2.15 -20.59
C CYS A 133 19.53 2.39 -20.11
N CYS A 134 19.03 3.62 -20.30
CA CYS A 134 17.64 3.92 -20.00
C CYS A 134 16.72 3.06 -20.87
N PRO A 135 15.81 2.24 -20.29
CA PRO A 135 14.95 1.39 -21.09
C PRO A 135 14.04 2.23 -21.98
N GLU A 136 13.90 1.84 -23.24
CA GLU A 136 12.99 2.49 -24.17
C GLU A 136 11.56 2.47 -23.61
N LEU A 137 10.96 3.66 -23.59
CA LEU A 137 9.60 3.82 -23.13
C LEU A 137 8.67 3.29 -24.22
N LYS A 138 8.05 2.12 -24.00
CA LYS A 138 6.84 1.76 -24.75
C LYS A 138 5.80 2.89 -24.54
N HIS A 139 5.02 3.24 -25.57
CA HIS A 139 4.15 4.42 -25.73
C HIS A 139 3.23 4.85 -24.57
N HIS A 140 3.22 4.15 -23.44
CA HIS A 140 2.59 4.54 -22.18
C HIS A 140 3.63 4.54 -21.05
N ALA A 141 4.60 5.46 -21.15
CA ALA A 141 5.59 5.65 -20.11
C ALA A 141 4.90 5.88 -18.76
N TYR A 142 5.18 5.04 -17.76
CA TYR A 142 4.75 5.30 -16.38
C TYR A 142 5.50 6.54 -15.88
N VAL A 143 4.94 7.73 -16.15
CA VAL A 143 5.41 8.99 -15.59
C VAL A 143 4.77 9.11 -14.22
N ARG A 144 5.61 9.08 -13.18
CA ARG A 144 5.16 9.22 -11.81
C ARG A 144 4.80 10.68 -11.55
N THR A 145 3.57 10.93 -11.10
CA THR A 145 3.10 12.24 -10.64
C THR A 145 4.11 12.89 -9.69
N LYS A 146 4.35 14.20 -9.90
CA LYS A 146 5.27 14.99 -9.08
C LYS A 146 4.88 14.87 -7.59
N PRO A 147 5.83 14.70 -6.66
CA PRO A 147 5.53 14.58 -5.24
C PRO A 147 4.71 15.75 -4.68
N GLN A 148 4.98 16.98 -5.14
CA GLN A 148 4.23 18.18 -4.75
C GLN A 148 2.74 18.08 -5.11
N VAL A 149 2.45 17.55 -6.29
CA VAL A 149 1.08 17.32 -6.77
C VAL A 149 0.41 16.23 -5.94
N ILE A 150 1.14 15.16 -5.60
CA ILE A 150 0.62 14.12 -4.68
C ILE A 150 0.31 14.70 -3.30
N ASP A 151 1.15 15.58 -2.76
CA ASP A 151 0.94 16.19 -1.45
C ASP A 151 -0.26 17.16 -1.48
N LYS A 152 -0.39 17.99 -2.52
CA LYS A 152 -1.59 18.82 -2.77
C LYS A 152 -2.87 17.98 -2.88
N ILE A 153 -2.83 16.87 -3.63
CA ILE A 153 -3.97 15.95 -3.74
C ILE A 153 -4.34 15.37 -2.37
N LYS A 154 -3.38 15.01 -1.51
CA LYS A 154 -3.71 14.48 -0.17
C LYS A 154 -4.48 15.49 0.67
N GLU A 155 -4.17 16.78 0.54
CA GLU A 155 -4.88 17.85 1.24
C GLU A 155 -6.28 18.06 0.65
N GLU A 156 -6.39 18.13 -0.68
CA GLU A 156 -7.67 18.37 -1.37
C GLU A 156 -8.67 17.21 -1.22
N VAL A 157 -8.18 15.97 -1.16
CA VAL A 157 -9.00 14.75 -1.06
C VAL A 157 -9.80 14.69 0.27
N ILE A 158 -9.39 15.46 1.28
CA ILE A 158 -10.12 15.60 2.55
C ILE A 158 -11.46 16.31 2.33
N VAL A 159 -11.50 17.30 1.44
CA VAL A 159 -12.64 18.23 1.30
C VAL A 159 -13.41 17.99 0.00
N LYS A 160 -12.71 17.69 -1.10
CA LYS A 160 -13.28 17.66 -2.47
C LYS A 160 -13.60 16.25 -2.96
N LYS A 161 -14.49 16.16 -3.96
CA LYS A 161 -14.75 14.90 -4.66
C LYS A 161 -13.64 14.62 -5.67
N VAL A 162 -13.40 13.33 -5.95
CA VAL A 162 -12.33 12.88 -6.84
C VAL A 162 -12.46 13.46 -8.26
N GLY A 163 -13.69 13.61 -8.75
CA GLY A 163 -13.94 14.21 -10.06
C GLY A 163 -13.47 15.66 -10.14
N GLU A 164 -13.80 16.47 -9.13
CA GLU A 164 -13.44 17.88 -9.04
C GLU A 164 -11.92 18.08 -8.99
N ILE A 165 -11.22 17.27 -8.20
CA ILE A 165 -9.75 17.31 -8.07
C ILE A 165 -9.07 16.95 -9.39
N TYR A 166 -9.65 16.02 -10.16
CA TYR A 166 -9.08 15.61 -11.43
C TYR A 166 -9.26 16.70 -12.50
N SER A 167 -10.48 17.25 -12.62
CA SER A 167 -10.79 18.32 -13.57
C SER A 167 -10.05 19.62 -13.26
N SER A 168 -9.79 19.94 -11.98
CA SER A 168 -9.04 21.14 -11.61
C SER A 168 -7.52 21.04 -11.84
N ASN A 169 -6.99 19.84 -12.12
CA ASN A 169 -5.57 19.59 -12.34
C ASN A 169 -5.34 18.87 -13.67
N GLU A 170 -6.14 19.17 -14.70
CA GLU A 170 -6.11 18.52 -16.03
C GLU A 170 -4.86 18.84 -16.87
N ASP A 171 -3.85 19.46 -16.27
CA ASP A 171 -2.60 19.79 -16.94
C ASP A 171 -1.80 18.50 -17.24
N VAL A 172 -1.58 18.22 -18.53
CA VAL A 172 -1.02 16.93 -19.01
C VAL A 172 0.40 16.67 -18.48
N LEU A 173 1.13 17.73 -18.13
CA LEU A 173 2.52 17.65 -17.65
C LEU A 173 2.67 17.86 -16.14
N GLU A 174 1.73 18.56 -15.50
CA GLU A 174 1.80 18.96 -14.09
C GLU A 174 0.73 18.33 -13.20
N GLY A 175 -0.24 17.64 -13.79
CA GLY A 175 -1.36 17.00 -13.09
C GLY A 175 -1.10 15.57 -12.61
N PRO A 176 -2.09 14.95 -11.93
CA PRO A 176 -2.07 13.53 -11.60
C PRO A 176 -2.08 12.65 -12.85
N SER A 177 -1.19 11.66 -12.91
CA SER A 177 -1.05 10.76 -14.08
C SER A 177 -2.35 10.05 -14.47
N ASN A 178 -3.25 9.78 -13.52
CA ASN A 178 -4.60 9.28 -13.80
C ASN A 178 -5.55 9.51 -12.63
N ARG A 179 -6.86 9.45 -12.92
CA ARG A 179 -7.92 9.57 -11.91
C ARG A 179 -7.86 8.47 -10.84
N ARG A 180 -7.39 7.26 -11.21
CA ARG A 180 -7.23 6.12 -10.28
C ARG A 180 -6.25 6.41 -9.15
N GLN A 181 -5.24 7.24 -9.39
CA GLN A 181 -4.29 7.65 -8.36
C GLN A 181 -4.97 8.45 -7.24
N ILE A 182 -5.87 9.37 -7.59
CA ILE A 182 -6.63 10.17 -6.61
C ILE A 182 -7.55 9.24 -5.79
N TYR A 183 -8.23 8.29 -6.45
CA TYR A 183 -9.02 7.27 -5.75
C TYR A 183 -8.19 6.47 -4.74
N ASN A 184 -7.00 6.00 -5.14
CA ASN A 184 -6.11 5.26 -4.25
C ASN A 184 -5.62 6.11 -3.06
N ILE A 185 -5.36 7.40 -3.27
CA ILE A 185 -4.97 8.33 -2.20
C ILE A 185 -6.13 8.51 -1.21
N LYS A 186 -7.37 8.69 -1.71
CA LYS A 186 -8.58 8.82 -0.90
C LYS A 186 -8.88 7.59 -0.07
N ALA A 187 -8.78 6.41 -0.67
CA ALA A 187 -8.96 5.16 0.06
C ALA A 187 -7.94 5.04 1.21
N ARG A 188 -6.67 5.34 0.95
CA ARG A 188 -5.59 5.27 1.96
C ARG A 188 -5.71 6.30 3.08
N SER A 189 -6.21 7.50 2.80
CA SER A 189 -6.44 8.50 3.85
C SER A 189 -7.55 8.06 4.79
N GLN A 190 -8.64 7.49 4.24
CA GLN A 190 -9.72 6.92 5.04
C GLN A 190 -9.27 5.75 5.92
N THR A 191 -8.38 4.87 5.43
CA THR A 191 -7.86 3.73 6.23
C THR A 191 -6.96 4.18 7.38
N LYS A 192 -6.20 5.28 7.22
CA LYS A 192 -5.27 5.75 8.26
C LYS A 192 -5.95 6.50 9.41
N SER A 193 -7.12 7.09 9.17
CA SER A 193 -7.89 7.79 10.20
C SER A 193 -8.61 6.84 11.16
N GLN A 194 -8.69 5.55 10.83
CA GLN A 194 -9.16 4.51 11.75
C GLN A 194 -7.97 3.89 12.47
N VAL A 195 -7.45 4.60 13.48
CA VAL A 195 -6.73 3.92 14.57
C VAL A 195 -7.79 3.14 15.34
N ILE A 196 -8.13 1.95 14.87
CA ILE A 196 -8.91 1.01 15.66
C ILE A 196 -7.97 0.60 16.80
N PRO A 197 -8.29 0.92 18.08
CA PRO A 197 -7.52 0.41 19.20
C PRO A 197 -7.39 -1.11 19.02
N LYS A 198 -6.28 -1.71 19.45
CA LYS A 198 -6.21 -3.17 19.55
C LYS A 198 -7.24 -3.60 20.62
N ALA A 199 -8.49 -3.72 20.22
CA ALA A 199 -9.60 -4.17 21.04
C ALA A 199 -9.23 -5.56 21.53
N ASN A 200 -9.21 -5.75 22.85
CA ASN A 200 -8.99 -7.08 23.41
C ASN A 200 -10.20 -7.98 23.06
N PHE A 201 -10.11 -9.26 23.37
CA PHE A 201 -11.19 -10.21 23.05
C PHE A 201 -12.54 -9.78 23.66
N ALA A 202 -12.53 -9.29 24.89
CA ALA A 202 -13.74 -8.88 25.60
C ALA A 202 -14.41 -7.67 24.92
N ASP A 203 -13.62 -6.66 24.53
CA ASP A 203 -14.13 -5.48 23.82
C ASP A 203 -14.80 -5.86 22.48
N GLN A 204 -14.23 -6.85 21.78
CA GLN A 204 -14.79 -7.35 20.52
C GLN A 204 -16.11 -8.12 20.73
N VAL A 205 -16.20 -8.88 21.82
CA VAL A 205 -17.43 -9.61 22.20
C VAL A 205 -18.54 -8.63 22.60
N SER A 206 -18.21 -7.62 23.40
CA SER A 206 -19.16 -6.57 23.79
C SER A 206 -19.63 -5.74 22.59
N ALA A 207 -18.74 -5.42 21.65
CA ALA A 207 -19.11 -4.73 20.41
C ALA A 207 -20.07 -5.57 19.55
N LEU A 208 -19.90 -6.90 19.50
CA LEU A 208 -20.83 -7.78 18.79
C LEU A 208 -22.21 -7.80 19.46
N GLU A 209 -22.27 -7.82 20.80
CA GLU A 209 -23.54 -7.73 21.54
C GLU A 209 -24.23 -6.38 21.32
N GLU A 210 -23.48 -5.28 21.36
CA GLU A 210 -23.99 -3.95 21.05
C GLU A 210 -24.56 -3.87 19.63
N LEU A 211 -23.90 -4.48 18.64
CA LEU A 211 -24.40 -4.56 17.26
C LEU A 211 -25.75 -5.30 17.17
N GLN A 212 -25.98 -6.32 17.99
CA GLN A 212 -27.27 -7.01 18.01
C GLN A 212 -28.41 -6.11 18.52
N HIS A 213 -28.11 -5.20 19.45
CA HIS A 213 -29.11 -4.28 20.00
C HIS A 213 -29.31 -3.02 19.15
N THR A 214 -28.27 -2.57 18.44
CA THR A 214 -28.29 -1.32 17.66
C THR A 214 -28.67 -1.52 16.20
N MET A 215 -28.40 -2.69 15.62
CA MET A 215 -28.60 -2.97 14.20
C MET A 215 -29.73 -4.00 13.99
N PRO A 216 -30.92 -3.58 13.50
CA PRO A 216 -32.08 -4.47 13.37
C PRO A 216 -31.89 -5.69 12.45
N PHE A 217 -30.88 -5.66 11.58
CA PHE A 217 -30.56 -6.75 10.65
C PHE A 217 -29.61 -7.79 11.25
N VAL A 218 -29.01 -7.55 12.42
CA VAL A 218 -28.23 -8.55 13.17
C VAL A 218 -29.20 -9.40 13.98
N LYS A 219 -29.45 -10.63 13.54
CA LYS A 219 -30.51 -11.47 14.12
C LYS A 219 -30.04 -12.44 15.18
N LEU A 220 -28.87 -13.03 14.97
CA LEU A 220 -28.36 -14.06 15.87
C LEU A 220 -26.84 -14.08 15.88
N ILE A 221 -26.27 -14.21 17.07
CA ILE A 221 -24.84 -14.45 17.27
C ILE A 221 -24.70 -15.86 17.86
N VAL A 222 -24.14 -16.77 17.07
CA VAL A 222 -23.91 -18.16 17.46
C VAL A 222 -22.49 -18.30 18.00
N ARG A 223 -22.38 -18.69 19.26
CA ARG A 223 -21.11 -19.01 19.93
C ARG A 223 -21.02 -20.53 20.10
N GLN A 224 -19.94 -21.14 19.62
CA GLN A 224 -19.65 -22.55 19.82
C GLN A 224 -18.28 -22.68 20.49
N TYR A 225 -18.15 -23.65 21.40
CA TYR A 225 -16.88 -23.91 22.07
C TYR A 225 -15.76 -24.16 21.04
N LYS A 226 -14.61 -23.48 21.22
CA LYS A 226 -13.44 -23.52 20.32
C LYS A 226 -13.71 -23.08 18.86
N LYS A 227 -14.79 -22.35 18.58
CA LYS A 227 -15.04 -21.77 17.26
C LYS A 227 -15.22 -20.26 17.34
N VAL A 228 -14.89 -19.59 16.23
CA VAL A 228 -15.16 -18.16 16.07
C VAL A 228 -16.67 -17.90 16.11
N PRO A 229 -17.14 -16.82 16.78
CA PRO A 229 -18.53 -16.43 16.74
C PRO A 229 -19.02 -16.24 15.30
N SER A 230 -20.17 -16.82 14.99
CA SER A 230 -20.84 -16.64 13.70
C SER A 230 -22.02 -15.71 13.89
N VAL A 231 -22.15 -14.71 13.03
CA VAL A 231 -23.27 -13.77 13.12
C VAL A 231 -24.14 -13.90 11.89
N ILE A 232 -25.43 -14.02 12.13
CA ILE A 232 -26.46 -14.15 11.12
C ILE A 232 -27.10 -12.80 10.86
N LEU A 233 -27.05 -12.37 9.60
CA LEU A 233 -27.65 -11.14 9.14
C LEU A 233 -28.88 -11.43 8.29
N SER A 234 -30.02 -10.83 8.64
CA SER A 234 -31.24 -10.90 7.83
C SER A 234 -32.15 -9.73 8.14
N THR A 235 -32.77 -9.14 7.12
CA THR A 235 -33.89 -8.19 7.30
C THR A 235 -35.20 -8.95 7.53
N GLU A 236 -36.22 -8.27 8.09
CA GLU A 236 -37.56 -8.88 8.22
C GLU A 236 -38.17 -9.23 6.87
N GLU A 237 -37.92 -8.41 5.84
CA GLU A 237 -38.34 -8.68 4.46
C GLU A 237 -37.70 -9.97 3.94
N GLN A 238 -36.39 -10.16 4.11
CA GLN A 238 -35.70 -11.39 3.73
C GLN A 238 -36.22 -12.62 4.48
N ILE A 239 -36.56 -12.47 5.77
CA ILE A 239 -37.14 -13.55 6.57
C ILE A 239 -38.55 -13.89 6.06
N SER A 240 -39.36 -12.87 5.75
CA SER A 240 -40.71 -13.02 5.21
C SER A 240 -40.69 -13.71 3.85
N ASP A 241 -39.82 -13.28 2.94
CA ASP A 241 -39.63 -13.89 1.63
C ASP A 241 -39.20 -15.35 1.76
N ARG A 242 -38.30 -15.67 2.69
CA ARG A 242 -37.87 -17.06 2.90
C ARG A 242 -39.03 -17.91 3.40
N LYS A 243 -39.85 -17.41 4.32
CA LYS A 243 -41.07 -18.11 4.75
C LYS A 243 -42.03 -18.32 3.58
N ARG A 244 -42.26 -17.28 2.79
CA ARG A 244 -43.19 -17.29 1.65
C ARG A 244 -42.75 -18.26 0.54
N PHE A 245 -41.47 -18.26 0.18
CA PHE A 245 -40.97 -18.99 -0.98
C PHE A 245 -40.33 -20.34 -0.64
N CYS A 246 -39.83 -20.52 0.58
CA CYS A 246 -39.11 -21.74 0.99
C CYS A 246 -39.78 -22.52 2.12
N CYS A 247 -40.85 -22.00 2.74
CA CYS A 247 -41.57 -22.68 3.82
C CYS A 247 -43.08 -22.48 3.68
N PRO A 248 -43.69 -22.77 2.52
CA PRO A 248 -45.11 -22.54 2.38
C PRO A 248 -45.92 -23.49 3.30
N PRO A 249 -47.17 -23.15 3.62
CA PRO A 249 -48.06 -24.07 4.34
C PRO A 249 -48.25 -25.37 3.55
N VAL A 250 -48.61 -26.46 4.26
CA VAL A 250 -48.77 -27.83 3.74
C VAL A 250 -49.71 -27.93 2.52
N THR A 251 -50.59 -26.94 2.35
CA THR A 251 -51.55 -26.84 1.23
C THR A 251 -51.00 -26.18 -0.02
N ALA A 252 -49.79 -25.60 0.02
CA ALA A 252 -49.18 -24.92 -1.11
C ALA A 252 -48.10 -25.80 -1.72
N GLU A 253 -48.31 -26.16 -2.99
CA GLU A 253 -47.35 -26.85 -3.84
C GLU A 253 -46.12 -25.95 -4.02
N SER A 254 -45.12 -26.05 -3.16
CA SER A 254 -43.80 -25.49 -3.44
C SER A 254 -42.74 -26.53 -3.13
N THR A 255 -41.77 -26.65 -4.02
CA THR A 255 -40.64 -27.55 -3.85
C THR A 255 -39.39 -26.69 -3.68
N VAL A 256 -38.88 -26.64 -2.45
CA VAL A 256 -37.50 -26.21 -2.21
C VAL A 256 -36.60 -27.22 -2.90
N LEU A 257 -35.81 -26.78 -3.87
CA LEU A 257 -34.89 -27.65 -4.60
C LEU A 257 -33.57 -27.82 -3.83
N GLY A 258 -33.21 -26.84 -3.00
CA GLY A 258 -32.09 -26.94 -2.07
C GLY A 258 -31.68 -25.60 -1.48
N PHE A 259 -30.92 -25.64 -0.40
CA PHE A 259 -30.11 -24.52 0.06
C PHE A 259 -28.67 -24.80 -0.33
N ASP A 260 -28.11 -23.96 -1.20
CA ASP A 260 -26.73 -24.11 -1.61
C ASP A 260 -25.84 -23.13 -0.83
N LYS A 261 -24.70 -23.64 -0.38
CA LYS A 261 -23.83 -22.96 0.58
C LYS A 261 -22.53 -22.55 -0.10
N ILE A 262 -22.60 -21.82 -1.20
CA ILE A 262 -21.42 -21.67 -2.06
C ILE A 262 -21.30 -20.28 -2.67
N PHE A 263 -21.23 -19.23 -1.85
CA PHE A 263 -20.42 -18.06 -2.23
C PHE A 263 -19.65 -17.51 -1.02
N ASN A 264 -18.32 -17.53 -1.12
CA ASN A 264 -17.44 -16.81 -0.20
C ASN A 264 -17.13 -15.44 -0.82
N LEU A 265 -17.84 -14.40 -0.40
CA LEU A 265 -17.51 -13.02 -0.74
C LEU A 265 -16.47 -12.50 0.26
N SER A 266 -15.21 -12.89 0.06
CA SER A 266 -14.09 -12.61 0.97
C SER A 266 -14.33 -13.18 2.37
N ASN A 267 -14.77 -12.34 3.32
CA ASN A 267 -14.98 -12.71 4.74
C ASN A 267 -16.48 -12.90 5.08
N VAL A 268 -17.35 -12.74 4.08
CA VAL A 268 -18.79 -12.95 4.20
C VAL A 268 -19.13 -14.23 3.46
N HIS A 269 -19.91 -15.08 4.13
CA HIS A 269 -20.44 -16.28 3.55
C HIS A 269 -21.91 -16.09 3.24
N ASP A 270 -22.30 -16.53 2.04
CA ASP A 270 -23.67 -16.37 1.56
C ASP A 270 -24.29 -17.74 1.36
N THR A 271 -25.49 -17.91 1.92
CA THR A 271 -26.36 -19.04 1.62
C THR A 271 -27.42 -18.58 0.64
N VAL A 272 -27.50 -19.23 -0.52
CA VAL A 272 -28.50 -18.95 -1.54
C VAL A 272 -29.54 -20.06 -1.52
N SER A 273 -30.81 -19.67 -1.41
CA SER A 273 -31.91 -20.63 -1.56
C SER A 273 -32.21 -20.83 -3.04
N VAL A 274 -32.44 -22.05 -3.49
CA VAL A 274 -32.88 -22.36 -4.86
C VAL A 274 -34.23 -23.04 -4.78
N TYR A 275 -35.23 -22.47 -5.45
CA TYR A 275 -36.60 -22.94 -5.39
C TYR A 275 -37.27 -22.95 -6.76
N LYS A 276 -38.20 -23.90 -6.97
CA LYS A 276 -39.07 -23.91 -8.16
C LYS A 276 -40.32 -23.10 -7.85
N CYS A 277 -40.55 -22.01 -8.58
CA CYS A 277 -41.70 -21.14 -8.32
C CYS A 277 -42.93 -21.65 -9.07
N LEU A 278 -43.84 -22.31 -8.34
CA LEU A 278 -45.02 -22.91 -8.96
C LEU A 278 -46.12 -21.89 -9.31
N ALA A 279 -46.00 -20.65 -8.82
CA ALA A 279 -46.94 -19.57 -9.11
C ALA A 279 -46.89 -19.06 -10.56
N VAL A 280 -45.83 -19.38 -11.29
CA VAL A 280 -45.64 -18.93 -12.68
C VAL A 280 -45.18 -20.08 -13.57
N LYS A 281 -45.50 -20.01 -14.86
CA LYS A 281 -45.03 -20.94 -15.89
C LYS A 281 -44.29 -20.18 -16.98
N ARG A 282 -43.18 -20.74 -17.47
CA ARG A 282 -42.45 -20.19 -18.61
C ARG A 282 -43.28 -20.35 -19.87
N ARG A 283 -43.50 -19.26 -20.61
CA ARG A 283 -44.28 -19.28 -21.86
C ARG A 283 -43.70 -20.21 -22.92
N SER A 284 -42.38 -20.37 -22.95
CA SER A 284 -41.67 -21.19 -23.95
C SER A 284 -41.69 -22.69 -23.67
N THR A 285 -41.69 -23.10 -22.40
CA THR A 285 -41.54 -24.52 -22.00
C THR A 285 -42.74 -25.07 -21.25
N ASN A 286 -43.70 -24.22 -20.88
CA ASN A 286 -44.84 -24.54 -20.01
C ASN A 286 -44.46 -25.17 -18.65
N ASP A 287 -43.19 -25.06 -18.25
CA ASP A 287 -42.66 -25.57 -16.99
C ASP A 287 -42.44 -24.41 -16.00
N HIS A 288 -42.43 -24.74 -14.71
CA HIS A 288 -42.21 -23.75 -13.66
C HIS A 288 -40.72 -23.37 -13.58
N PRO A 289 -40.39 -22.07 -13.58
CA PRO A 289 -39.02 -21.60 -13.49
C PRO A 289 -38.40 -21.89 -12.13
N ILE A 290 -37.10 -22.15 -12.15
CA ILE A 290 -36.24 -22.18 -10.96
C ILE A 290 -35.73 -20.76 -10.71
N PHE A 291 -35.83 -20.32 -9.46
CA PHE A 291 -35.35 -19.03 -8.98
C PHE A 291 -34.22 -19.22 -7.96
N CYS A 292 -33.33 -18.23 -7.92
CA CYS A 292 -32.30 -18.10 -6.89
C CYS A 292 -32.68 -16.97 -5.92
N GLY A 293 -32.58 -17.25 -4.63
CA GLY A 293 -32.96 -16.36 -3.54
C GLY A 293 -34.07 -16.96 -2.65
N PRO A 294 -34.37 -16.35 -1.50
CA PRO A 294 -33.69 -15.21 -0.88
C PRO A 294 -32.29 -15.58 -0.35
N LEU A 295 -31.43 -14.56 -0.32
CA LEU A 295 -30.03 -14.64 0.14
C LEU A 295 -29.95 -14.44 1.65
N GLN A 296 -29.09 -15.22 2.31
CA GLN A 296 -28.75 -15.01 3.71
C GLN A 296 -27.25 -14.84 3.87
N TYR A 297 -26.87 -13.74 4.51
CA TYR A 297 -25.49 -13.43 4.83
C TYR A 297 -25.15 -13.93 6.23
N TYR A 298 -23.98 -14.54 6.37
CA TYR A 298 -23.37 -14.76 7.67
C TYR A 298 -21.89 -14.47 7.64
N PHE A 299 -21.37 -13.92 8.73
CA PHE A 299 -19.95 -13.64 8.85
C PHE A 299 -19.33 -14.45 9.99
N MET A 300 -18.12 -14.91 9.75
CA MET A 300 -17.26 -15.43 10.82
C MET A 300 -16.46 -14.27 11.37
N ALA A 301 -16.76 -13.85 12.61
CA ALA A 301 -15.99 -12.80 13.25
C ALA A 301 -14.54 -13.29 13.41
N THR A 302 -13.59 -12.66 12.72
CA THR A 302 -12.17 -13.01 12.87
C THR A 302 -11.67 -12.44 14.18
N VAL A 303 -11.74 -13.24 15.24
CA VAL A 303 -11.19 -12.83 16.51
C VAL A 303 -9.68 -13.10 16.51
N LYS A 304 -8.87 -12.03 16.43
CA LYS A 304 -7.41 -12.15 16.61
C LYS A 304 -7.08 -12.27 18.10
N GLY A 305 -7.24 -13.47 18.65
CA GLY A 305 -6.75 -13.80 19.98
C GLY A 305 -5.29 -14.26 19.92
N HIS A 306 -4.39 -13.57 20.63
CA HIS A 306 -3.18 -14.22 21.11
C HIS A 306 -3.61 -15.17 22.22
N VAL A 307 -3.45 -16.47 21.99
CA VAL A 307 -3.58 -17.48 23.04
C VAL A 307 -2.37 -17.29 23.95
N PHE A 308 -2.58 -16.70 25.11
CA PHE A 308 -1.64 -16.87 26.21
C PHE A 308 -1.87 -18.29 26.73
N SER A 309 -0.88 -19.15 26.46
CA SER A 309 -0.71 -20.45 27.12
C SER A 309 -0.36 -20.25 28.58
#